data_AF-A0A7S2F2M6-F1
#
_entry.id   AF-A0A7S2F2M6-F1
#
_cell.length_a   1.000
_cell.length_b   1.000
_cell.length_c   1.000
_cell.angle_alpha   90.00
_cell.angle_beta   90.00
_cell.angle_gamma   90.00
#
_symmetry.space_group_name_H-M   'P 1'
#
loop_
_entity.id
_entity.type
_entity.pdbx_description
1 polymer ?
#
loop_
_entity_poly.entity_id
_entity_poly.type
_entity_poly.pdbx_seq_one_letter_code
_entity_poly.pdbx_strand_id
1 'polypeptide(L)'
;CTPKSSSRSNSISLPSVGHKAMDAEHADLEKVMADLSTSKSVHDLESLRDFFEEHSEHEEKLLKRVGFGGTGQFSALESHAQDHRHILAMADAALGEAGDDGVVPASCVNEVISAIVAHANNFDKLYADSVQVA
;
A
#
# COMPACT_ATOMS: atom_id res chain seq x y z
N CYS A 1 -25.92 19.03 -19.48
CA CYS A 1 -24.75 18.13 -19.37
C CYS A 1 -24.93 17.28 -18.12
N THR A 2 -25.15 15.98 -18.28
CA THR A 2 -25.29 15.03 -17.18
C THR A 2 -23.93 14.82 -16.51
N PRO A 3 -23.84 14.86 -15.17
CA PRO A 3 -22.65 14.36 -14.50
C PRO A 3 -22.71 12.83 -14.53
N LYS A 4 -21.78 12.21 -15.27
CA LYS A 4 -21.49 10.79 -15.14
C LYS A 4 -20.76 10.60 -13.79
N SER A 5 -21.50 10.37 -12.72
CA SER A 5 -20.97 9.69 -11.54
C SER A 5 -20.59 8.28 -11.94
N SER A 6 -19.34 8.12 -12.40
CA SER A 6 -18.74 6.79 -12.54
C SER A 6 -18.16 6.46 -11.17
N SER A 7 -18.99 5.91 -10.30
CA SER A 7 -18.52 5.22 -9.09
C SER A 7 -17.79 3.98 -9.58
N ARG A 8 -16.50 4.13 -9.92
CA ARG A 8 -15.61 2.99 -10.03
C ARG A 8 -15.40 2.53 -8.60
N SER A 9 -16.01 1.42 -8.25
CA SER A 9 -15.54 0.61 -7.13
C SER A 9 -14.09 0.25 -7.46
N ASN A 10 -13.12 1.05 -7.00
CA ASN A 10 -11.74 0.60 -6.96
C ASN A 10 -11.76 -0.58 -6.01
N SER A 11 -11.56 -1.78 -6.56
CA SER A 11 -11.44 -2.99 -5.76
C SER A 11 -10.24 -2.78 -4.84
N ILE A 12 -10.48 -2.84 -3.52
CA ILE A 12 -9.42 -2.92 -2.50
C ILE A 12 -8.94 -4.36 -2.52
N SER A 13 -8.23 -4.74 -3.58
CA SER A 13 -7.62 -6.06 -3.67
C SER A 13 -6.19 -5.97 -4.20
N LEU A 14 -5.30 -6.68 -3.53
CA LEU A 14 -3.89 -6.76 -3.82
C LEU A 14 -3.58 -8.12 -4.49
N PRO A 15 -2.79 -8.13 -5.57
CA PRO A 15 -2.43 -9.37 -6.24
C PRO A 15 -1.64 -10.29 -5.32
N SER A 16 -1.82 -11.60 -5.51
CA SER A 16 -0.93 -12.58 -4.90
C SER A 16 0.45 -12.55 -5.56
N VAL A 17 1.49 -12.71 -4.75
CA VAL A 17 2.90 -12.79 -5.17
C VAL A 17 3.46 -14.20 -5.04
N GLY A 18 2.63 -15.17 -4.62
CA GLY A 18 3.02 -16.58 -4.49
C GLY A 18 3.92 -16.87 -3.29
N HIS A 19 4.11 -15.91 -2.38
CA HIS A 19 4.83 -16.09 -1.13
C HIS A 19 3.83 -16.01 0.04
N LYS A 20 3.61 -17.15 0.72
CA LYS A 20 2.53 -17.31 1.72
C LYS A 20 2.46 -16.19 2.77
N ALA A 21 3.59 -15.70 3.26
CA ALA A 21 3.60 -14.63 4.26
C ALA A 21 3.23 -13.26 3.65
N MET A 22 3.71 -12.96 2.44
CA MET A 22 3.37 -11.70 1.74
C MET A 22 1.89 -11.71 1.33
N ASP A 23 1.38 -12.84 0.83
CA ASP A 23 -0.03 -12.98 0.50
C ASP A 23 -0.94 -12.83 1.73
N ALA A 24 -0.49 -13.27 2.92
CA ALA A 24 -1.22 -13.08 4.17
C ALA A 24 -1.22 -11.60 4.59
N GLU A 25 -0.08 -10.93 4.51
CA GLU A 25 0.03 -9.49 4.79
C GLU A 25 -0.79 -8.64 3.81
N HIS A 26 -0.84 -9.02 2.52
CA HIS A 26 -1.73 -8.39 1.55
C HIS A 26 -3.21 -8.51 1.93
N ALA A 27 -3.64 -9.69 2.38
CA ALA A 27 -5.01 -9.90 2.84
C ALA A 27 -5.34 -9.07 4.11
N ASP A 28 -4.38 -8.92 5.01
CA ASP A 28 -4.54 -8.05 6.19
C ASP A 28 -4.57 -6.56 5.79
N LEU A 29 -3.74 -6.12 4.85
CA LEU A 29 -3.81 -4.77 4.26
C LEU A 29 -5.16 -4.50 3.60
N GLU A 30 -5.69 -5.44 2.81
CA GLU A 30 -7.02 -5.33 2.22
C GLU A 30 -8.10 -5.08 3.28
N LYS A 31 -8.03 -5.79 4.41
CA LYS A 31 -8.96 -5.62 5.52
C LYS A 31 -8.82 -4.25 6.17
N VAL A 32 -7.61 -3.82 6.50
CA VAL A 32 -7.37 -2.51 7.14
C VAL A 32 -7.80 -1.36 6.21
N MET A 33 -7.52 -1.47 4.91
CA MET A 33 -8.00 -0.50 3.91
C MET A 33 -9.54 -0.49 3.81
N ALA A 34 -10.20 -1.64 3.89
CA ALA A 34 -11.66 -1.71 3.88
C ALA A 34 -12.28 -1.05 5.13
N ASP A 35 -11.70 -1.32 6.31
CA ASP A 35 -12.13 -0.71 7.58
C ASP A 35 -11.94 0.82 7.51
N LEU A 36 -10.76 1.30 7.10
CA LEU A 36 -10.48 2.73 6.92
C LEU A 36 -11.41 3.38 5.88
N SER A 37 -11.69 2.71 4.77
CA SER A 37 -12.61 3.24 3.74
C SER A 37 -14.01 3.51 4.30
N THR A 38 -14.42 2.76 5.32
CA THR A 38 -15.70 2.91 5.99
C THR A 38 -15.63 3.98 7.06
N SER A 39 -14.71 3.85 8.02
CA SER A 39 -14.62 4.72 9.21
C SER A 39 -14.06 6.11 8.91
N LYS A 40 -13.06 6.19 8.04
CA LYS A 40 -12.24 7.39 7.76
C LYS A 40 -11.66 8.01 9.03
N SER A 41 -11.45 7.21 10.06
CA SER A 41 -10.95 7.70 11.34
C SER A 41 -9.43 7.89 11.28
N VAL A 42 -8.92 8.86 12.06
CA VAL A 42 -7.48 9.02 12.28
C VAL A 42 -6.85 7.71 12.77
N HIS A 43 -7.48 7.06 13.74
CA HIS A 43 -7.01 5.78 14.31
C HIS A 43 -6.80 4.69 13.25
N ASP A 44 -7.74 4.54 12.31
CA ASP A 44 -7.64 3.50 11.29
C ASP A 44 -6.63 3.87 10.20
N LEU A 45 -6.39 5.18 9.97
CA LEU A 45 -5.32 5.63 9.07
C LEU A 45 -3.94 5.43 9.71
N GLU A 46 -3.79 5.72 11.01
CA GLU A 46 -2.57 5.38 11.77
C GLU A 46 -2.30 3.88 11.71
N SER A 47 -3.33 3.06 11.94
CA SER A 47 -3.23 1.60 11.84
C SER A 47 -2.82 1.12 10.45
N LEU A 48 -3.37 1.72 9.38
CA LEU A 48 -2.96 1.41 8.00
C LEU A 48 -1.51 1.81 7.75
N ARG A 49 -1.11 3.01 8.18
CA ARG A 49 0.24 3.55 8.00
C ARG A 49 1.29 2.67 8.68
N ASP A 50 1.05 2.29 9.93
CA ASP A 50 1.97 1.45 10.69
C ASP A 50 2.06 0.03 10.11
N PHE A 51 0.91 -0.57 9.74
CA PHE A 51 0.92 -1.87 9.10
C PHE A 51 1.65 -1.85 7.75
N PHE A 52 1.44 -0.81 6.95
CA PHE A 52 2.12 -0.66 5.66
C PHE A 52 3.64 -0.48 5.85
N GLU A 53 4.10 0.28 6.85
CA GLU A 53 5.53 0.39 7.17
C GLU A 53 6.15 -0.97 7.53
N GLU A 54 5.50 -1.73 8.43
CA GLU A 54 5.96 -3.06 8.82
C GLU A 54 6.01 -4.03 7.62
N HIS A 55 4.98 -4.01 6.78
CA HIS A 55 4.91 -4.79 5.55
C HIS A 55 6.05 -4.43 4.58
N SER A 56 6.21 -3.14 4.28
CA SER A 56 7.26 -2.63 3.39
C SER A 56 8.66 -3.03 3.86
N GLU A 57 8.92 -2.97 5.17
CA GLU A 57 10.21 -3.41 5.71
C GLU A 57 10.45 -4.92 5.54
N HIS A 58 9.42 -5.74 5.76
CA HIS A 58 9.53 -7.19 5.62
C HIS A 58 9.77 -7.56 4.15
N GLU A 59 9.00 -6.96 3.25
CA GLU A 59 9.13 -7.15 1.82
C GLU A 59 10.52 -6.74 1.31
N GLU A 60 11.01 -5.55 1.65
CA GLU A 60 12.35 -5.10 1.25
C GLU A 60 13.47 -6.05 1.74
N LYS A 61 13.34 -6.58 2.97
CA LYS A 61 14.26 -7.59 3.52
C LYS A 61 14.19 -8.89 2.72
N LEU A 62 13.00 -9.31 2.29
CA LEU A 62 12.80 -10.49 1.43
C LEU A 62 13.43 -10.27 0.05
N LEU A 63 13.13 -9.15 -0.61
CA LEU A 63 13.66 -8.82 -1.94
C LEU A 63 15.18 -8.76 -1.95
N LYS A 64 15.77 -8.16 -0.91
CA LYS A 64 17.23 -8.14 -0.74
C LYS A 64 17.82 -9.54 -0.55
N ARG A 65 17.14 -10.43 0.18
CA ARG A 65 17.59 -11.81 0.41
C ARG A 65 17.61 -12.63 -0.87
N VAL A 66 16.59 -12.47 -1.72
CA VAL A 66 16.49 -13.19 -3.01
C VAL A 66 17.27 -12.53 -4.13
N GLY A 67 17.91 -11.37 -3.86
CA GLY A 67 18.70 -10.63 -4.85
C GLY A 67 17.86 -9.97 -5.93
N PHE A 68 16.57 -9.71 -5.67
CA PHE A 68 15.68 -9.05 -6.63
C PHE A 68 16.13 -7.61 -6.89
N GLY A 69 16.04 -7.19 -8.16
CA GLY A 69 16.19 -5.79 -8.55
C GLY A 69 17.60 -5.20 -8.51
N GLY A 70 18.59 -5.93 -8.00
CA GLY A 70 19.98 -5.47 -7.87
C GLY A 70 20.18 -4.44 -6.75
N THR A 71 21.39 -3.88 -6.67
CA THR A 71 21.77 -2.88 -5.65
C THR A 71 22.20 -1.57 -6.30
N GLY A 72 21.73 -0.43 -5.78
CA GLY A 72 22.17 0.91 -6.20
C GLY A 72 21.02 1.87 -6.51
N GLN A 73 21.34 3.13 -6.79
CA GLN A 73 20.38 4.23 -6.94
C GLN A 73 19.35 4.04 -8.07
N PHE A 74 19.68 3.23 -9.08
CA PHE A 74 18.81 2.93 -10.22
C PHE A 74 18.34 1.46 -10.22
N SER A 75 18.41 0.80 -9.07
CA SER A 75 17.95 -0.59 -8.91
C SER A 75 16.43 -0.65 -8.76
N ALA A 76 15.83 -1.76 -9.19
CA ALA A 76 14.39 -1.95 -9.02
C ALA A 76 14.02 -2.01 -7.52
N LEU A 77 14.91 -2.55 -6.68
CA LEU A 77 14.72 -2.54 -5.22
C LEU A 77 14.69 -1.12 -4.64
N GLU A 78 15.57 -0.22 -5.10
CA GLU A 78 15.56 1.17 -4.63
C GLU A 78 14.31 1.92 -5.10
N SER A 79 13.88 1.72 -6.35
CA SER A 79 12.63 2.31 -6.84
C SER A 79 11.40 1.78 -6.09
N HIS A 80 11.39 0.48 -5.75
CA HIS A 80 10.35 -0.14 -4.92
C HIS A 80 10.30 0.50 -3.53
N ALA A 81 11.43 0.57 -2.84
CA ALA A 81 11.53 1.19 -1.52
C ALA A 81 11.22 2.71 -1.54
N GLN A 82 11.51 3.40 -2.65
CA GLN A 82 11.13 4.79 -2.83
C GLN A 82 9.62 4.97 -2.92
N ASP A 83 8.91 4.04 -3.58
CA ASP A 83 7.46 4.06 -3.67
C ASP A 83 6.81 3.83 -2.30
N HIS A 84 7.34 2.88 -1.49
CA HIS A 84 6.94 2.71 -0.09
C HIS A 84 7.02 4.02 0.71
N ARG A 85 8.17 4.68 0.67
CA ARG A 85 8.38 5.96 1.37
C ARG A 85 7.42 7.04 0.88
N HIS A 86 7.09 7.05 -0.41
CA HIS A 86 6.12 7.99 -0.95
C HIS A 86 4.72 7.75 -0.39
N ILE A 87 4.27 6.49 -0.33
CA ILE A 87 2.97 6.12 0.22
C ILE A 87 2.87 6.42 1.72
N LEU A 88 3.92 6.14 2.49
CA LEU A 88 3.99 6.51 3.91
C LEU A 88 3.88 8.03 4.10
N ALA A 89 4.58 8.82 3.28
CA ALA A 89 4.46 10.27 3.31
C ALA A 89 3.06 10.77 2.92
N MET A 90 2.36 10.07 2.01
CA MET A 90 0.96 10.37 1.69
C MET A 90 0.03 10.09 2.89
N ALA A 91 0.26 8.99 3.62
CA ALA A 91 -0.51 8.67 4.82
C ALA A 91 -0.27 9.70 5.94
N ASP A 92 1.00 10.08 6.17
CA ASP A 92 1.36 11.12 7.14
C ASP A 92 0.74 12.48 6.78
N ALA A 93 0.73 12.84 5.49
CA ALA A 93 0.06 14.06 5.02
C ALA A 93 -1.46 13.98 5.24
N ALA A 94 -2.08 12.84 4.94
CA ALA A 94 -3.52 12.64 5.15
C ALA A 94 -3.91 12.73 6.63
N LEU A 95 -3.06 12.27 7.56
CA LEU A 95 -3.24 12.47 9.00
C LEU A 95 -3.25 13.96 9.39
N GLY A 96 -2.40 14.77 8.74
CA GLY A 96 -2.35 16.23 8.93
C GLY A 96 -3.60 16.98 8.43
N GLU A 97 -4.39 16.36 7.56
CA GLU A 97 -5.64 16.91 7.01
C GLU A 97 -6.88 16.53 7.83
N ALA A 98 -6.72 15.80 8.94
CA ALA A 98 -7.82 15.40 9.80
C ALA A 98 -8.54 16.61 10.40
N GLY A 99 -9.88 16.56 10.40
CA GLY A 99 -10.70 17.55 11.08
C GLY A 99 -10.62 17.43 12.60
N ASP A 100 -11.12 18.45 13.31
CA ASP A 100 -11.22 18.45 14.78
C ASP A 100 -12.09 17.31 15.32
N ASP A 101 -12.91 16.69 14.48
CA ASP A 101 -13.74 15.51 14.78
C ASP A 101 -12.99 14.17 14.67
N GLY A 102 -11.69 14.19 14.33
CA GLY A 102 -10.88 13.00 14.15
C GLY A 102 -11.20 12.23 12.87
N VAL A 103 -11.86 12.87 11.91
CA VAL A 103 -12.20 12.30 10.60
C VAL A 103 -11.25 12.83 9.54
N VAL A 104 -10.68 11.91 8.77
CA VAL A 104 -9.83 12.20 7.61
C VAL A 104 -10.71 12.44 6.38
N PRO A 105 -10.43 13.45 5.55
CA PRO A 105 -11.14 13.65 4.30
C PRO A 105 -11.13 12.40 3.42
N ALA A 106 -12.32 12.02 2.91
CA ALA A 106 -12.46 10.82 2.09
C ALA A 106 -11.58 10.83 0.83
N SER A 107 -11.27 12.01 0.27
CA SER A 107 -10.32 12.14 -0.83
C SER A 107 -8.92 11.67 -0.44
N CYS A 108 -8.41 12.08 0.72
CA CYS A 108 -7.09 11.67 1.22
C CYS A 108 -7.05 10.17 1.50
N VAL A 109 -8.09 9.62 2.13
CA VAL A 109 -8.22 8.16 2.36
C VAL A 109 -8.19 7.40 1.03
N ASN A 110 -8.97 7.84 0.04
CA ASN A 110 -9.04 7.19 -1.27
C ASN A 110 -7.71 7.28 -2.03
N GLU A 111 -6.97 8.38 -1.89
CA GLU A 111 -5.66 8.56 -2.51
C GLU A 111 -4.63 7.58 -1.92
N VAL A 112 -4.57 7.43 -0.60
CA VAL A 112 -3.67 6.47 0.07
C VAL A 112 -4.00 5.04 -0.32
N ILE A 113 -5.28 4.63 -0.23
CA ILE A 113 -5.72 3.28 -0.62
C ILE A 113 -5.41 3.02 -2.10
N SER A 114 -5.67 3.99 -2.97
CA SER A 114 -5.37 3.82 -4.41
C SER A 114 -3.88 3.72 -4.68
N ALA A 115 -3.04 4.39 -3.90
CA ALA A 115 -1.59 4.31 -4.02
C ALA A 115 -1.07 2.92 -3.61
N ILE A 116 -1.56 2.34 -2.51
CA ILE A 116 -1.22 0.96 -2.09
C ILE A 116 -1.67 -0.06 -3.15
N VAL A 117 -2.89 0.06 -3.67
CA VAL A 117 -3.37 -0.84 -4.73
C VAL A 117 -2.54 -0.67 -6.01
N ALA A 118 -2.16 0.56 -6.37
CA ALA A 118 -1.31 0.82 -7.53
C ALA A 118 0.10 0.27 -7.33
N HIS A 119 0.66 0.38 -6.13
CA HIS A 119 1.95 -0.20 -5.74
C HIS A 119 1.95 -1.69 -6.02
N ALA A 120 1.02 -2.43 -5.42
CA ALA A 120 1.00 -3.88 -5.56
C ALA A 120 0.80 -4.35 -7.01
N ASN A 121 0.03 -3.60 -7.79
CA ASN A 121 -0.18 -3.88 -9.20
C ASN A 121 1.00 -3.49 -10.10
N ASN A 122 1.91 -2.62 -9.68
CA ASN A 122 3.00 -2.12 -10.52
C ASN A 122 4.38 -2.63 -10.08
N PHE A 123 4.54 -2.90 -8.78
CA PHE A 123 5.77 -3.28 -8.13
C PHE A 123 5.71 -4.72 -7.62
N ASP A 124 4.77 -5.09 -6.76
CA ASP A 124 4.83 -6.39 -6.05
C ASP A 124 4.74 -7.58 -6.99
N LYS A 125 3.85 -7.47 -7.98
CA LYS A 125 3.73 -8.50 -9.02
C LYS A 125 5.04 -8.79 -9.76
N LEU A 126 6.01 -7.86 -9.78
CA LEU A 126 7.25 -7.99 -10.53
C LEU A 126 8.21 -8.99 -9.88
N TYR A 127 8.12 -9.18 -8.57
CA TYR A 127 8.99 -10.12 -7.86
C TYR A 127 8.31 -11.46 -7.60
N ALA A 128 7.04 -11.65 -7.95
CA ALA A 128 6.27 -12.86 -7.66
C ALA A 128 7.01 -14.15 -8.06
N ASP A 129 7.65 -14.17 -9.24
CA ASP A 129 8.43 -15.33 -9.70
C ASP A 129 9.76 -15.50 -8.94
N SER A 130 10.31 -14.41 -8.41
CA SER A 130 11.59 -14.39 -7.69
C SER A 130 11.48 -14.91 -6.26
N VAL A 131 10.30 -14.83 -5.65
CA VAL A 131 10.06 -15.23 -4.25
C VAL A 131 9.44 -16.62 -4.09
N GLN A 132 8.98 -17.25 -5.18
CA GLN A 132 8.42 -18.61 -5.15
C GLN A 132 9.48 -19.71 -4.91
N VAL A 133 10.74 -19.43 -5.21
CA VAL A 133 11.86 -20.38 -5.09
C VAL A 133 12.74 -20.14 -3.86
N ALA A 134 12.37 -19.17 -3.02
CA ALA A 134 13.14 -18.68 -1.87
C ALA A 134 12.85 -19.43 -0.57
#